data_AF-A0A4Y9LYY9-F1
#
_entry.id   AF-A0A4Y9LYY9-F1
#
_cell.length_a   1.000
_cell.length_b   1.000
_cell.length_c   1.000
_cell.angle_alpha   90.00
_cell.angle_beta   90.00
_cell.angle_gamma   90.00
#
_symmetry.space_group_name_H-M   'P 1'
#
loop_
_entity.id
_entity.type
_entity.pdbx_description
1 polymer ?
#
loop_
_entity_poly.entity_id
_entity_poly.type
_entity_poly.pdbx_seq_one_letter_code
_entity_poly.pdbx_strand_id
1 'polypeptide(L)'
;MKLGSFSAGLVGVLAVVAGPDHLSIGEQPVMVVKANADENGKDGGKDRGKAGRAPSMPMARDPSAAVAEEYEAARRTGTREALELFIARHGDAPLAEQARAELKRLPR
;
A
#
# COMPACT_ATOMS: atom_id res chain seq x y z
N MET A 1 1.24 -39.89 32.68
CA MET A 1 0.13 -39.14 33.30
C MET A 1 0.35 -37.66 32.96
N LYS A 2 -0.27 -37.15 31.89
CA LYS A 2 -1.48 -36.28 31.84
C LYS A 2 -1.25 -34.84 32.34
N LEU A 3 -1.49 -33.87 31.45
CA LEU A 3 -2.21 -32.57 31.56
C LEU A 3 -1.91 -31.83 30.23
N GLY A 4 -2.82 -31.69 29.25
CA GLY A 4 -4.12 -31.01 29.25
C GLY A 4 -3.95 -29.62 28.59
N SER A 5 -4.16 -29.50 27.27
CA SER A 5 -5.29 -28.82 26.58
C SER A 5 -5.64 -27.41 27.08
N PHE A 6 -5.54 -26.39 26.21
CA PHE A 6 -6.59 -25.37 25.99
C PHE A 6 -6.45 -24.75 24.59
N SER A 7 -7.38 -25.13 23.71
CA SER A 7 -7.69 -24.43 22.45
C SER A 7 -8.66 -23.31 22.80
N ALA A 8 -8.28 -22.05 22.51
CA ALA A 8 -9.16 -20.89 22.67
C ALA A 8 -9.36 -20.26 21.29
N GLY A 9 -10.57 -20.45 20.75
CA GLY A 9 -10.98 -19.89 19.46
C GLY A 9 -11.10 -18.37 19.53
N LEU A 10 -10.47 -17.69 18.58
CA LEU A 10 -10.61 -16.25 18.40
C LEU A 10 -11.85 -16.02 17.53
N VAL A 11 -12.89 -15.44 18.13
CA VAL A 11 -14.12 -15.00 17.46
C VAL A 11 -13.78 -13.84 16.54
N GLY A 12 -13.93 -14.06 15.22
CA GLY A 12 -13.73 -13.02 14.21
C GLY A 12 -14.83 -11.96 14.24
N VAL A 13 -14.44 -10.70 14.30
CA VAL A 13 -15.35 -9.56 14.09
C VAL A 13 -15.28 -9.17 12.61
N LEU A 14 -16.36 -9.42 11.88
CA LEU A 14 -16.57 -8.97 10.50
C LEU A 14 -17.03 -7.51 10.54
N ALA A 15 -16.13 -6.56 10.28
CA ALA A 15 -16.51 -5.16 10.08
C ALA A 15 -16.91 -4.94 8.62
N VAL A 16 -18.19 -4.65 8.38
CA VAL A 16 -18.69 -4.19 7.09
C VAL A 16 -18.30 -2.71 6.94
N VAL A 17 -17.46 -2.39 5.96
CA VAL A 17 -17.18 -0.99 5.59
C VAL A 17 -18.28 -0.55 4.64
N ALA A 18 -19.20 0.24 5.17
CA ALA A 18 -20.14 1.03 4.39
C ALA A 18 -19.34 2.10 3.62
N GLY A 19 -19.46 2.10 2.30
CA GLY A 19 -18.86 3.11 1.43
C GLY A 19 -19.51 4.49 1.67
N PRO A 20 -18.74 5.57 1.66
CA PRO A 20 -19.31 6.90 1.50
C PRO A 20 -19.65 7.12 0.02
N ASP A 21 -20.93 6.98 -0.30
CA ASP A 21 -21.56 7.67 -1.41
C ASP A 21 -21.40 9.18 -1.21
N HIS A 22 -20.33 9.74 -1.76
CA HIS A 22 -20.22 11.17 -1.98
C HIS A 22 -20.16 11.41 -3.49
N LEU A 23 -21.33 11.26 -4.11
CA LEU A 23 -21.71 12.08 -5.25
C LEU A 23 -21.61 13.55 -4.80
N SER A 24 -20.43 14.15 -4.96
CA SER A 24 -20.31 15.61 -4.91
C SER A 24 -20.97 16.18 -6.14
N ILE A 25 -22.28 16.39 -5.96
CA ILE A 25 -23.14 17.42 -6.50
C ILE A 25 -22.32 18.50 -7.20
N GLY A 26 -22.53 18.58 -8.50
CA GLY A 26 -22.04 19.67 -9.30
C GLY A 26 -22.58 20.98 -8.75
N GLU A 27 -21.66 21.89 -8.46
CA GLU A 27 -21.91 23.32 -8.53
C GLU A 27 -20.71 23.94 -9.24
N GLN A 28 -20.88 24.14 -10.54
CA GLN A 28 -20.04 25.03 -11.31
C GLN A 28 -20.44 26.47 -10.94
N PRO A 29 -19.55 27.29 -10.37
CA PRO A 29 -19.77 28.73 -10.42
C PRO A 29 -19.50 29.20 -11.86
N VAL A 30 -20.60 29.39 -12.60
CA VAL A 30 -20.66 30.29 -13.74
C VAL A 30 -20.27 31.67 -13.24
N MET A 31 -19.04 32.10 -13.49
CA MET A 31 -18.69 33.53 -13.47
C MET A 31 -17.70 33.86 -14.58
N VAL A 32 -18.28 34.40 -15.65
CA VAL A 32 -17.85 35.58 -16.42
C VAL A 32 -16.39 35.61 -16.88
N VAL A 33 -16.22 35.30 -18.16
CA VAL A 33 -15.12 35.78 -19.01
C VAL A 33 -14.99 37.29 -18.84
N LYS A 34 -13.87 37.74 -18.26
CA LYS A 34 -13.37 39.09 -18.44
C LYS A 34 -11.97 38.98 -19.03
N ALA A 35 -11.84 39.41 -20.28
CA ALA A 35 -10.56 39.62 -20.92
C ALA A 35 -9.92 40.88 -20.31
N ASN A 36 -8.71 40.73 -19.78
CA ASN A 36 -7.81 41.84 -19.54
C ASN A 36 -6.41 41.37 -19.92
N ALA A 37 -6.01 41.73 -21.13
CA ALA A 37 -4.63 41.76 -21.55
C ALA A 37 -3.94 42.91 -20.81
N ASP A 38 -2.92 42.60 -20.04
CA ASP A 38 -1.81 43.51 -19.81
C ASP A 38 -0.52 42.69 -19.81
N GLU A 39 0.33 42.98 -20.79
CA GLU A 39 1.63 42.39 -21.01
C GLU A 39 2.67 43.33 -20.39
N ASN A 40 3.26 42.97 -19.26
CA ASN A 40 4.58 43.48 -18.91
C ASN A 40 5.36 42.51 -18.02
N GLY A 41 6.52 42.09 -18.51
CA GLY A 41 7.26 40.95 -17.99
C GLY A 41 8.09 41.23 -16.74
N LYS A 42 8.36 40.15 -15.99
CA LYS A 42 9.69 39.90 -15.41
C LYS A 42 9.87 38.42 -15.11
N ASP A 43 10.68 37.79 -15.95
CA ASP A 43 11.35 36.53 -15.69
C ASP A 43 12.10 36.59 -14.34
N GLY A 44 11.95 35.54 -13.54
CA GLY A 44 12.50 35.46 -12.19
C GLY A 44 11.80 34.45 -11.25
N GLY A 45 10.69 33.84 -11.67
CA GLY A 45 9.98 32.82 -10.89
C GLY A 45 10.26 31.41 -11.42
N LYS A 46 11.25 30.73 -10.85
CA LYS A 46 11.59 29.32 -11.11
C LYS A 46 10.59 28.39 -10.45
N ASP A 47 9.31 28.45 -10.84
CA ASP A 47 8.26 27.51 -10.40
C ASP A 47 7.23 27.33 -11.53
N ARG A 48 7.67 26.80 -12.67
CA ARG A 48 6.78 26.32 -13.73
C ARG A 48 6.51 24.83 -13.53
N GLY A 49 5.27 24.48 -13.19
CA GLY A 49 4.78 23.12 -13.45
C GLY A 49 3.75 22.52 -12.49
N LYS A 50 2.83 23.28 -11.88
CA LYS A 50 1.56 22.69 -11.37
C LYS A 50 0.52 22.62 -12.49
N ALA A 51 0.84 21.91 -13.57
CA ALA A 51 -0.18 21.16 -14.30
C ALA A 51 -0.27 19.82 -13.57
N GLY A 52 -1.48 19.34 -13.24
CA GLY A 52 -1.69 18.11 -12.48
C GLY A 52 -0.85 16.98 -13.05
N ARG A 53 0.29 16.69 -12.41
CA ARG A 53 1.16 15.60 -12.80
C ARG A 53 0.36 14.34 -12.50
N ALA A 54 -0.14 13.70 -13.55
CA ALA A 54 -0.63 12.33 -13.44
C ALA A 54 0.40 11.55 -12.60
N PRO A 55 -0.03 10.75 -11.62
CA PRO A 55 0.90 10.01 -10.78
C PRO A 55 1.88 9.30 -11.70
N SER A 56 3.15 9.71 -11.67
CA SER A 56 4.19 9.10 -12.46
C SER A 56 4.24 7.67 -11.96
N MET A 57 3.82 6.71 -12.79
CA MET A 57 3.87 5.30 -12.39
C MET A 57 5.30 5.01 -11.93
N PRO A 58 5.47 4.37 -10.76
CA PRO A 58 6.80 4.01 -10.30
C PRO A 58 7.46 3.17 -11.40
N MET A 59 8.72 3.47 -11.71
CA MET A 59 9.49 2.65 -12.64
C MET A 59 9.41 1.19 -12.20
N ALA A 60 9.21 0.28 -13.15
CA ALA A 60 9.23 -1.15 -12.88
C ALA A 60 10.55 -1.51 -12.21
N ARG A 61 10.50 -1.87 -10.93
CA ARG A 61 11.67 -2.33 -10.17
C ARG A 61 12.04 -3.73 -10.66
N ASP A 62 13.29 -4.12 -10.43
CA ASP A 62 13.71 -5.50 -10.62
C ASP A 62 12.79 -6.44 -9.81
N PRO A 63 12.23 -7.50 -10.43
CA PRO A 63 11.26 -8.36 -9.76
C PRO A 63 11.87 -9.08 -8.55
N SER A 64 13.14 -9.45 -8.62
CA SER A 64 13.83 -10.12 -7.51
C SER A 64 14.01 -9.16 -6.33
N ALA A 65 14.35 -7.89 -6.62
CA ALA A 65 14.44 -6.85 -5.61
C ALA A 65 13.08 -6.58 -4.93
N ALA A 66 11.99 -6.58 -5.70
CA ALA A 66 10.64 -6.42 -5.14
C ALA A 66 10.27 -7.57 -4.19
N VAL A 67 10.55 -8.82 -4.57
CA VAL A 67 10.31 -9.99 -3.71
C VAL A 67 11.16 -9.93 -2.44
N ALA A 68 12.42 -9.50 -2.55
CA ALA A 68 13.30 -9.32 -1.39
C ALA A 68 12.75 -8.26 -0.43
N GLU A 69 12.27 -7.12 -0.94
CA GLU A 69 11.66 -6.07 -0.13
C GLU A 69 10.39 -6.56 0.60
N GLU A 70 9.53 -7.32 -0.08
CA GLU A 70 8.35 -7.94 0.54
C GLU A 70 8.72 -8.95 1.63
N TYR A 71 9.75 -9.77 1.42
CA TYR A 71 10.25 -10.70 2.44
C TYR A 71 10.77 -9.94 3.66
N GLU A 72 11.57 -8.90 3.45
CA GLU A 72 12.09 -8.05 4.51
C GLU A 72 10.96 -7.37 5.29
N ALA A 73 9.91 -6.90 4.61
CA ALA A 73 8.72 -6.34 5.24
C ALA A 73 8.02 -7.40 6.12
N ALA A 74 7.80 -8.61 5.60
CA ALA A 74 7.20 -9.71 6.36
C ALA A 74 8.03 -10.09 7.59
N ARG A 75 9.36 -10.17 7.44
CA ARG A 75 10.28 -10.48 8.54
C ARG A 75 10.31 -9.39 9.60
N ARG A 76 10.24 -8.11 9.19
CA ARG A 76 10.15 -6.97 10.12
C ARG A 76 8.84 -6.97 10.89
N THR A 77 7.72 -7.35 10.27
CA THR A 77 6.46 -7.55 11.00
C THR A 77 6.58 -8.68 12.01
N GLY A 78 7.27 -9.77 11.65
CA GLY A 78 7.62 -10.85 12.57
C GLY A 78 6.42 -11.67 13.05
N THR A 79 5.28 -11.56 12.39
CA THR A 79 4.07 -12.35 12.70
C THR A 79 3.97 -13.58 11.79
N ARG A 80 3.24 -14.58 12.27
CA ARG A 80 3.02 -15.83 11.54
C ARG A 80 2.28 -15.57 10.23
N GLU A 81 1.26 -14.71 10.30
CA GLU A 81 0.40 -14.34 9.19
C GLU A 81 1.17 -13.58 8.09
N ALA A 82 2.14 -12.73 8.46
CA ALA A 82 2.93 -11.99 7.48
C ALA A 82 3.86 -12.92 6.69
N LEU A 83 4.50 -13.87 7.37
CA LEU A 83 5.34 -14.88 6.73
C LEU A 83 4.51 -15.86 5.87
N GLU A 84 3.36 -16.30 6.36
CA GLU A 84 2.42 -17.15 5.59
C GLU A 84 1.93 -16.44 4.33
N LEU A 85 1.59 -15.15 4.42
CA LEU A 85 1.17 -14.35 3.27
C LEU A 85 2.28 -14.19 2.23
N PHE A 86 3.52 -13.97 2.67
CA PHE A 86 4.67 -13.93 1.77
C PHE A 86 4.84 -15.27 1.04
N ILE A 87 4.77 -16.39 1.75
CA ILE A 87 4.87 -17.74 1.16
C ILE A 87 3.73 -18.01 0.18
N ALA A 88 2.51 -17.56 0.48
CA ALA A 88 1.35 -17.73 -0.40
C ALA A 88 1.50 -16.98 -1.73
N ARG A 89 2.21 -15.85 -1.74
CA ARG A 89 2.45 -15.04 -2.94
C ARG A 89 3.68 -15.48 -3.72
N HIS A 90 4.76 -15.82 -3.01
CA HIS A 90 6.09 -16.02 -3.57
C HIS A 90 6.63 -17.42 -3.26
N GLY A 91 5.77 -18.43 -3.23
CA GLY A 91 6.09 -19.79 -2.76
C GLY A 91 7.22 -20.51 -3.49
N ASP A 92 7.47 -20.13 -4.75
CA ASP A 92 8.54 -20.68 -5.60
C ASP A 92 9.83 -19.83 -5.55
N ALA A 93 9.81 -18.69 -4.86
CA ALA A 93 10.99 -17.83 -4.73
C ALA A 93 12.01 -18.47 -3.78
N PRO A 94 13.32 -18.26 -4.00
CA PRO A 94 14.36 -18.79 -3.12
C PRO A 94 14.22 -18.32 -1.66
N LEU A 95 13.62 -17.14 -1.44
CA LEU A 95 13.34 -16.59 -0.11
C LEU A 95 12.17 -17.29 0.61
N ALA A 96 11.34 -18.06 -0.09
CA ALA A 96 10.21 -18.78 0.52
C ALA A 96 10.69 -19.83 1.54
N GLU A 97 11.82 -20.49 1.26
CA GLU A 97 12.42 -21.45 2.20
C GLU A 97 12.89 -20.78 3.49
N GLN A 98 13.44 -19.55 3.38
CA GLN A 98 13.81 -18.77 4.55
C GLN A 98 12.57 -18.34 5.35
N ALA A 99 11.52 -17.88 4.68
CA ALA A 99 10.25 -17.55 5.34
C ALA A 99 9.63 -18.75 6.06
N ARG A 100 9.67 -19.95 5.45
CA ARG A 100 9.23 -21.21 6.09
C ARG A 100 10.06 -21.57 7.31
N ALA A 101 11.37 -21.30 7.27
CA ALA A 101 12.25 -21.51 8.42
C ALA A 101 11.92 -20.56 9.58
N GLU A 102 11.73 -19.27 9.30
CA GLU A 102 11.33 -18.30 10.33
C GLU A 102 9.94 -18.61 10.90
N LEU A 103 9.00 -19.06 10.06
CA LEU A 103 7.67 -19.46 10.49
C LEU A 103 7.70 -20.58 11.53
N LYS A 104 8.61 -21.55 11.38
CA LYS A 104 8.81 -22.67 12.32
C LYS A 104 9.44 -22.21 13.64
N ARG A 105 10.13 -21.07 13.67
CA ARG A 105 10.76 -20.51 14.87
C ARG A 105 9.78 -19.70 15.70
N LEU A 106 8.69 -19.23 15.10
CA LEU A 106 7.63 -18.54 15.83
C LEU A 106 6.90 -19.50 16.78
N PRO A 107 6.52 -19.03 17.98
CA PRO A 107 5.68 -19.81 18.88
C PRO A 107 4.33 -20.08 18.21
N ARG A 108 3.78 -21.26 18.47
CA ARG A 108 2.48 -21.70 17.94
C ARG A 108 1.32 -21.03 18.66
#